data_AF-A0A317JHL0-F1
#
_entry.id   AF-A0A317JHL0-F1
#
_cell.length_a   1.000
_cell.length_b   1.000
_cell.length_c   1.000
_cell.angle_alpha   90.00
_cell.angle_beta   90.00
_cell.angle_gamma   90.00
#
_symmetry.space_group_name_H-M   'P 1'
#
loop_
_entity.id
_entity.type
_entity.pdbx_description
1 polymer ?
#
loop_
_entity_poly.entity_id
_entity_poly.type
_entity_poly.pdbx_seq_one_letter_code
_entity_poly.pdbx_strand_id
1 'polypeptide(L)'
;VASVAMLGMVLQPSRHWSRALVGAVGASLIFFLFSNFGVWVGTDLYRHDLGGLIKCYAMALPFLGNQLGGDLAYVFLFAAVVRYVDNKGGLAHPKVC
;
A
#
# COMPACT_ATOMS: atom_id res chain seq x y z
N VAL A 1 3.84 -4.46 -3.63
CA VAL A 1 2.97 -5.58 -3.18
C VAL A 1 3.47 -6.27 -1.91
N ALA A 2 4.73 -6.69 -1.82
CA ALA A 2 5.25 -7.36 -0.62
C ALA A 2 5.29 -6.45 0.63
N SER A 3 5.64 -5.17 0.47
CA SER A 3 5.64 -4.17 1.55
C SER A 3 4.23 -3.90 2.11
N VAL A 4 3.22 -3.81 1.23
CA VAL A 4 1.80 -3.65 1.60
C VAL A 4 1.30 -4.90 2.33
N ALA A 5 1.66 -6.09 1.86
CA ALA A 5 1.31 -7.35 2.53
C ALA A 5 1.94 -7.45 3.92
N MET A 6 3.22 -7.09 4.07
CA MET A 6 3.91 -7.12 5.36
C MET A 6 3.35 -6.08 6.35
N LEU A 7 3.07 -4.84 5.91
CA LEU A 7 2.42 -3.84 6.75
C LEU A 7 0.98 -4.25 7.13
N GLY A 8 0.25 -4.88 6.21
CA GLY A 8 -1.09 -5.41 6.46
C GLY A 8 -1.10 -6.55 7.50
N MET A 9 -0.12 -7.44 7.46
CA MET A 9 0.04 -8.53 8.44
C MET A 9 0.48 -8.01 9.82
N VAL A 10 1.28 -6.96 9.87
CA VAL A 10 1.73 -6.34 11.14
C VAL A 10 0.66 -5.44 11.77
N LEU A 11 -0.31 -4.91 11.00
CA LEU A 11 -1.35 -3.99 11.48
C LEU A 11 -2.67 -4.65 11.94
N GLN A 12 -2.79 -5.98 12.01
CA GLN A 12 -4.02 -6.63 12.49
C GLN A 12 -3.94 -7.00 13.99
N PRO A 13 -4.68 -6.25 14.83
CA PRO A 13 -5.97 -6.73 15.36
C PRO A 13 -7.08 -5.63 15.40
N SER A 14 -6.87 -4.55 14.66
CA SER A 14 -7.68 -3.33 14.55
C SER A 14 -8.95 -3.32 13.67
N ARG A 15 -10.18 -3.52 14.14
CA ARG A 15 -11.43 -3.45 13.32
C ARG A 15 -11.70 -2.07 12.64
N HIS A 16 -10.83 -1.07 12.83
CA HIS A 16 -10.94 0.25 12.22
C HIS A 16 -10.34 0.28 10.81
N TRP A 17 -11.23 0.33 9.81
CA TRP A 17 -10.95 0.63 8.39
C TRP A 17 -9.99 1.81 8.19
N SER A 18 -10.00 2.79 9.09
CA SER A 18 -9.09 3.95 9.09
C SER A 18 -7.62 3.55 9.17
N ARG A 19 -7.27 2.52 9.95
CA ARG A 19 -5.88 2.05 10.10
C ARG A 19 -5.41 1.29 8.86
N ALA A 20 -6.30 0.54 8.21
CA ALA A 20 -6.00 -0.14 6.96
C ALA A 20 -5.74 0.85 5.82
N LEU A 21 -6.51 1.94 5.75
CA LEU A 21 -6.28 3.02 4.78
C LEU A 21 -4.94 3.73 5.02
N VAL A 22 -4.63 4.09 6.26
CA VAL A 22 -3.35 4.73 6.61
C VAL A 22 -2.17 3.78 6.32
N GLY A 23 -2.32 2.50 6.64
CA GLY A 23 -1.32 1.47 6.34
C GLY A 23 -1.09 1.27 4.85
N ALA A 24 -2.16 1.24 4.06
CA ALA A 24 -2.08 1.13 2.60
C ALA A 24 -1.34 2.34 2.00
N VAL A 25 -1.78 3.57 2.31
CA VAL A 25 -1.13 4.79 1.81
C VAL A 25 0.33 4.89 2.25
N GLY A 26 0.62 4.60 3.53
CA GLY A 26 1.98 4.59 4.05
C GLY A 26 2.87 3.56 3.35
N ALA A 27 2.35 2.35 3.10
CA ALA A 27 3.06 1.30 2.38
C ALA A 27 3.34 1.69 0.92
N SER A 28 2.37 2.30 0.22
CA SER A 28 2.56 2.76 -1.16
C SER A 28 3.63 3.87 -1.23
N LEU A 29 3.64 4.79 -0.27
CA LEU A 29 4.63 5.88 -0.20
C LEU A 29 6.05 5.37 0.08
N ILE A 30 6.20 4.45 1.05
CA ILE A 30 7.50 3.83 1.36
C ILE A 30 7.99 3.06 0.12
N PHE A 31 7.13 2.27 -0.50
CA PHE A 31 7.49 1.54 -1.73
C PHE A 31 7.91 2.50 -2.85
N PHE A 32 7.16 3.58 -3.07
CA PHE A 32 7.50 4.59 -4.06
C PHE A 32 8.87 5.23 -3.83
N LEU A 33 9.21 5.58 -2.59
CA LEU A 33 10.52 6.14 -2.26
C LEU A 33 11.65 5.13 -2.51
N PHE A 34 11.53 3.92 -1.96
CA PHE A 34 12.59 2.93 -2.03
C PHE A 34 12.78 2.37 -3.44
N SER A 35 11.70 2.11 -4.19
CA SER A 35 11.81 1.59 -5.56
C SER A 35 12.41 2.59 -6.53
N ASN A 36 12.02 3.87 -6.46
CA ASN A 36 12.60 4.89 -7.35
C ASN A 36 14.04 5.24 -6.98
N PHE A 37 14.36 5.27 -5.69
CA PHE A 37 15.76 5.39 -5.26
C PHE A 37 16.60 4.19 -5.72
N GLY A 38 16.06 2.97 -5.62
CA GLY A 38 16.71 1.75 -6.11
C GLY A 38 16.93 1.77 -7.63
N VAL A 39 15.99 2.30 -8.42
CA VAL A 39 16.18 2.49 -9.87
C VAL A 39 17.28 3.53 -10.14
N TRP A 40 17.28 4.64 -9.41
CA TRP A 40 18.30 5.68 -9.59
C TRP A 40 19.71 5.18 -9.28
N VAL A 41 19.91 4.39 -8.22
CA VAL A 41 21.24 3.84 -7.85
C VAL A 41 21.59 2.58 -8.64
N GLY A 42 20.61 1.71 -8.90
CA GLY A 42 20.82 0.37 -9.44
C GLY A 42 20.76 0.29 -10.97
N THR A 43 20.43 1.38 -11.67
CA THR A 43 20.40 1.42 -13.13
C THR A 43 21.14 2.64 -13.66
N ASP A 44 21.75 2.50 -14.84
CA ASP A 44 22.37 3.62 -15.59
C ASP A 44 21.35 4.44 -16.40
N LEU A 45 20.05 4.27 -16.12
CA LEU A 45 18.97 4.93 -16.87
C LEU A 45 18.91 6.45 -16.61
N TYR A 46 19.39 6.88 -15.44
CA TYR A 46 19.40 8.28 -15.01
C TYR A 46 20.80 8.67 -14.53
N ARG A 47 21.19 9.93 -14.77
CA ARG A 47 22.43 10.47 -14.19
C ARG A 47 22.37 10.39 -12.66
N HIS A 48 23.47 9.96 -12.05
CA HIS A 48 23.66 9.95 -10.60
C HIS A 48 23.97 11.36 -10.06
N ASP A 49 23.13 12.32 -10.43
CA ASP A 49 23.11 13.67 -9.89
C ASP A 49 21.69 14.03 -9.41
N LEU A 50 21.56 15.17 -8.72
CA LEU A 50 20.26 15.66 -8.23
C LEU A 50 19.24 15.83 -9.36
N GLY A 51 19.69 16.13 -10.58
CA GLY A 51 18.82 16.29 -11.74
C GLY A 51 18.23 14.96 -12.22
N GLY A 52 19.03 13.90 -12.26
CA GLY A 52 18.57 12.55 -12.58
C GLY A 52 17.64 11.97 -11.50
N LEU A 53 17.90 12.28 -10.23
CA LEU A 53 17.01 11.91 -9.12
C LEU A 53 15.62 12.54 -9.30
N ILE A 54 15.54 13.86 -9.53
CA ILE A 54 14.26 14.56 -9.73
C ILE A 54 13.52 14.01 -10.95
N LYS A 55 14.22 13.73 -12.06
CA LYS A 55 13.61 13.14 -13.26
C LYS A 55 13.04 11.75 -13.01
N CYS A 56 13.77 10.90 -12.28
CA CYS A 56 13.31 9.56 -11.92
C CYS A 56 12.00 9.63 -11.11
N TYR A 57 11.93 10.50 -10.10
CA TYR A 57 10.70 10.70 -9.30
C TYR A 57 9.56 11.35 -10.09
N ALA A 58 9.85 12.32 -10.96
CA ALA A 58 8.84 12.99 -11.78
C ALA A 58 8.14 12.02 -12.75
N MET A 59 8.90 11.10 -13.37
CA MET A 59 8.31 10.08 -14.23
C MET A 59 7.59 8.97 -13.47
N ALA A 60 7.93 8.76 -12.19
CA ALA A 60 7.27 7.79 -11.36
C ALA A 60 5.94 8.28 -10.74
N LEU A 61 5.68 9.59 -10.71
CA LEU A 61 4.43 10.18 -10.18
C LEU A 61 3.13 9.53 -10.73
N PRO A 62 2.96 9.31 -12.05
CA PRO A 62 1.76 8.64 -12.56
C PRO A 62 1.63 7.20 -12.03
N PHE A 63 2.75 6.53 -11.76
CA PHE A 63 2.76 5.18 -11.21
C PHE A 63 2.30 5.16 -9.75
N LEU A 64 2.67 6.19 -8.97
CA LEU A 64 2.18 6.36 -7.59
C LEU A 64 0.65 6.43 -7.55
N GLY A 65 0.03 7.18 -8.47
CA GLY A 65 -1.42 7.29 -8.57
C GLY A 65 -2.11 5.94 -8.83
N ASN A 66 -1.61 5.18 -9.81
CA ASN A 66 -2.14 3.85 -10.10
C ASN A 66 -1.95 2.88 -8.93
N GLN A 67 -0.83 2.98 -8.22
CA GLN A 67 -0.52 2.12 -7.08
C GLN A 67 -1.44 2.42 -5.89
N LEU A 68 -1.64 3.69 -5.57
CA LEU A 68 -2.57 4.12 -4.52
C LEU A 68 -4.01 3.69 -4.85
N GLY A 69 -4.44 3.87 -6.10
CA GLY A 69 -5.77 3.46 -6.55
C GLY A 69 -5.99 1.95 -6.43
N GLY A 70 -4.98 1.16 -6.81
CA GLY A 70 -5.01 -0.31 -6.64
C GLY A 70 -5.07 -0.74 -5.18
N ASP A 71 -4.24 -0.14 -4.31
CA ASP A 71 -4.21 -0.46 -2.89
C ASP A 71 -5.53 -0.09 -2.20
N LEU A 72 -6.13 1.06 -2.55
CA LEU A 72 -7.45 1.47 -2.05
C LEU A 72 -8.57 0.54 -2.54
N ALA A 73 -8.57 0.16 -3.82
CA ALA A 73 -9.54 -0.77 -4.37
C ALA A 73 -9.45 -2.15 -3.69
N TYR A 74 -8.23 -2.61 -3.40
CA TYR A 74 -8.00 -3.86 -2.68
C TYR A 74 -8.52 -3.79 -1.24
N VAL A 75 -8.24 -2.71 -0.51
CA VAL A 75 -8.79 -2.48 0.84
C VAL A 75 -10.32 -2.46 0.81
N PHE A 76 -10.92 -1.79 -0.17
CA PHE A 76 -12.37 -1.71 -0.29
C PHE A 76 -13.01 -3.07 -0.60
N LEU A 77 -12.44 -3.81 -1.57
CA LEU A 77 -12.90 -5.15 -1.94
C LEU A 77 -12.82 -6.10 -0.74
N PHE A 78 -11.70 -6.11 -0.03
CA PHE A 78 -11.52 -6.95 1.14
C PHE A 78 -12.53 -6.60 2.24
N ALA A 79 -12.72 -5.30 2.52
CA ALA A 79 -13.72 -4.85 3.50
C ALA A 79 -15.15 -5.24 3.08
N ALA A 80 -15.48 -5.17 1.79
CA ALA A 80 -16.78 -5.57 1.26
C ALA A 80 -17.01 -7.08 1.40
N VAL A 81 -16.01 -7.91 1.11
CA VAL A 81 -16.08 -9.36 1.28
C VAL A 81 -16.27 -9.72 2.75
N VAL A 82 -15.48 -9.14 3.67
CA VAL A 82 -15.62 -9.36 5.12
C VAL A 82 -17.03 -9.00 5.57
N ARG A 83 -17.56 -7.84 5.14
CA ARG A 83 -18.93 -7.44 5.49
C ARG A 83 -20.00 -8.35 4.89
N TYR A 84 -19.83 -8.80 3.65
CA TYR A 84 -20.77 -9.70 3.00
C TYR A 84 -20.81 -11.07 3.69
N VAL A 85 -19.65 -11.59 4.08
CA VAL A 85 -19.53 -12.83 4.85
C VAL A 85 -20.14 -12.68 6.24
N ASP A 86 -19.84 -11.59 6.97
CA ASP A 86 -20.45 -11.29 8.28
C ASP A 86 -21.98 -11.18 8.19
N ASN A 87 -22.50 -10.62 7.08
CA ASN A 87 -23.94 -10.43 6.88
C ASN A 87 -24.68 -11.73 6.50
N LYS A 88 -23.99 -12.72 5.89
CA LYS A 88 -24.58 -14.01 5.49
C LYS A 88 -24.29 -15.16 6.46
N GLY A 89 -23.18 -15.11 7.17
CA GLY A 89 -22.83 -16.04 8.23
C GLY A 89 -22.69 -15.26 9.52
N GLY A 90 -23.62 -15.48 10.46
CA GLY A 90 -23.50 -15.01 11.83
C GLY A 90 -22.30 -15.66 12.53
N LEU A 91 -21.09 -15.30 12.13
CA LEU A 91 -19.85 -15.68 12.77
C LEU A 91 -19.81 -14.91 14.08
N ALA A 92 -20.25 -15.57 15.15
CA ALA A 92 -20.10 -15.14 16.51
C ALA A 92 -18.69 -14.58 16.69
N HIS A 93 -18.59 -13.28 16.94
CA HIS A 93 -17.34 -12.66 17.35
C HIS A 93 -16.85 -13.40 18.60
N PRO A 94 -15.66 -14.04 18.59
CA PRO A 94 -15.02 -14.37 19.85
C PRO A 94 -14.77 -13.03 20.54
N LYS A 95 -15.51 -12.79 21.63
CA LYS A 95 -15.27 -11.64 22.49
C LYS A 95 -13.83 -11.79 22.99
N VAL A 96 -12.98 -10.88 22.56
CA VAL A 96 -11.69 -10.65 23.20
C VAL A 96 -12.03 -10.04 24.55
N CYS A 97 -11.92 -10.86 25.60
CA CYS A 97 -11.96 -10.43 27.00
C CYS A 97 -10.73 -9.58 27.34
#